data_AF-A0A1J5WH89-F1
#
_entry.id   AF-A0A1J5WH89-F1
#
_cell.length_a   1.000
_cell.length_b   1.000
_cell.length_c   1.000
_cell.angle_alpha   90.00
_cell.angle_beta   90.00
_cell.angle_gamma   90.00
#
_symmetry.space_group_name_H-M   'P 1'
#
loop_
_entity.id
_entity.type
_entity.pdbx_description
1 polymer ?
#
loop_
_entity_poly.entity_id
_entity_poly.type
_entity_poly.pdbx_seq_one_letter_code
_entity_poly.pdbx_strand_id
1 'polypeptide(L)'
;MDEYKKAIGKGEEGLSALITQYQTPDTFSLTHNLPNETLLLTEKTTVTLSNIEMSSQLFFVLLEKTKVTIGEKVSITEYAENEYCIREHGISRLALGNIERILPNSIGCSLKWVRLYNTGLINILPKLRINEDCKVEWFVLSATEKEHIAGILSQDQPICVGSVENMNLENHAVSILPKLRNHKDHEIGLLRLAADRKEYVDGILAQEEMFCVGRVKNALFEGYAVSFVLKMNHEDSEVETKKNTLLQSSHKNNRSVLGG
;
A
#
# COMPACT_ATOMS: atom_id res chain seq x y z
N MET A 1 -0.42 -10.21 -28.63
CA MET A 1 -1.50 -9.45 -27.95
C MET A 1 -2.90 -9.91 -28.36
N ASP A 2 -3.16 -10.16 -29.65
CA ASP A 2 -4.50 -10.55 -30.13
C ASP A 2 -4.94 -11.97 -29.71
N GLU A 3 -4.02 -12.93 -29.58
CA GLU A 3 -4.33 -14.27 -29.08
C GLU A 3 -4.70 -14.29 -27.59
N TYR A 4 -4.07 -13.42 -26.78
CA TYR A 4 -4.35 -13.29 -25.35
C TYR A 4 -5.75 -12.71 -25.10
N LYS A 5 -6.15 -11.69 -25.87
CA LYS A 5 -7.52 -11.14 -25.84
C LYS A 5 -8.58 -12.17 -26.26
N LYS A 6 -8.22 -13.09 -27.17
CA LYS A 6 -9.09 -14.18 -27.63
C LYS A 6 -9.30 -15.27 -26.57
N ALA A 7 -8.34 -15.46 -25.65
CA ALA A 7 -8.39 -16.46 -24.59
C ALA A 7 -9.32 -16.06 -23.43
N ILE A 8 -9.35 -14.77 -23.06
CA ILE A 8 -10.20 -14.24 -21.98
C ILE A 8 -11.71 -14.41 -22.31
N GLY A 9 -12.06 -14.49 -23.61
CA GLY A 9 -13.43 -14.75 -24.06
C GLY A 9 -13.86 -16.22 -24.13
N LYS A 10 -12.98 -17.20 -23.86
CA LYS A 10 -13.23 -18.62 -24.16
C LYS A 10 -13.52 -19.56 -22.96
N GLY A 11 -13.58 -19.06 -21.73
CA GLY A 11 -13.82 -19.91 -20.56
C GLY A 11 -12.70 -20.93 -20.29
N GLU A 12 -12.89 -21.81 -19.29
CA GLU A 12 -11.87 -22.71 -18.75
C GLU A 12 -11.26 -23.69 -19.78
N GLU A 13 -12.03 -24.14 -20.77
CA GLU A 13 -11.56 -25.05 -21.83
C GLU A 13 -10.61 -24.38 -22.84
N GLY A 14 -10.73 -23.07 -23.06
CA GLY A 14 -9.80 -22.32 -23.91
C GLY A 14 -8.43 -22.13 -23.26
N LEU A 15 -8.41 -21.98 -21.94
CA LEU A 15 -7.20 -21.83 -21.14
C LEU A 15 -6.43 -23.15 -21.01
N SER A 16 -7.12 -24.29 -20.83
CA SER A 16 -6.48 -25.61 -20.74
C SER A 16 -5.72 -25.99 -22.01
N ALA A 17 -6.25 -25.67 -23.19
CA ALA A 17 -5.59 -25.90 -24.48
C ALA A 17 -4.34 -25.01 -24.69
N LEU A 18 -4.35 -23.77 -24.17
CA LEU A 18 -3.18 -22.88 -24.21
C LEU A 18 -2.11 -23.33 -23.22
N ILE A 19 -2.48 -23.85 -22.05
CA ILE A 19 -1.53 -24.38 -21.06
C ILE A 19 -0.69 -25.52 -21.65
N THR A 20 -1.28 -26.37 -22.49
CA THR A 20 -0.53 -27.45 -23.17
C THR A 20 0.45 -26.99 -24.25
N GLN A 21 0.36 -25.73 -24.70
CA GLN A 21 1.22 -25.21 -25.78
C GLN A 21 2.51 -24.56 -25.26
N TYR A 22 2.58 -24.18 -23.99
CA TYR A 22 3.70 -23.45 -23.43
C TYR A 22 4.37 -24.22 -22.30
N GLN A 23 5.69 -24.10 -22.21
CA GLN A 23 6.43 -24.62 -21.07
C GLN A 23 6.09 -23.83 -19.79
N THR A 24 5.88 -24.58 -18.71
CA THR A 24 5.61 -24.03 -17.37
C THR A 24 6.80 -24.36 -16.46
N PRO A 25 7.78 -23.46 -16.34
CA PRO A 25 8.96 -23.73 -15.53
C PRO A 25 8.63 -23.69 -14.03
N ASP A 26 9.32 -24.53 -13.24
CA ASP A 26 9.28 -24.47 -11.78
C ASP A 26 9.98 -23.20 -11.25
N THR A 27 11.05 -22.78 -11.91
CA THR A 27 11.85 -21.60 -11.57
C THR A 27 12.12 -20.74 -12.79
N PHE A 28 11.97 -19.43 -12.64
CA PHE A 28 12.24 -18.45 -13.69
C PHE A 28 13.08 -17.30 -13.13
N SER A 29 14.17 -16.95 -13.80
CA SER A 29 14.98 -15.78 -13.43
C SER A 29 14.64 -14.62 -14.33
N LEU A 30 14.02 -13.59 -13.77
CA LEU A 30 13.67 -12.37 -14.48
C LEU A 30 14.77 -11.32 -14.22
N THR A 31 15.58 -11.11 -15.26
CA THR A 31 16.69 -10.15 -15.28
C THR A 31 16.48 -9.16 -16.42
N HIS A 32 17.39 -8.21 -16.61
CA HIS A 32 17.36 -7.26 -17.73
C HIS A 32 17.18 -7.93 -19.11
N ASN A 33 17.73 -9.13 -19.29
CA ASN A 33 17.61 -9.87 -20.56
C ASN A 33 16.43 -10.84 -20.47
N LEU A 34 15.37 -10.55 -21.24
CA LEU A 34 14.23 -11.46 -21.37
C LEU A 34 14.60 -12.64 -22.29
N PRO A 35 14.05 -13.84 -22.01
CA PRO A 35 14.17 -14.95 -22.95
C PRO A 35 13.45 -14.63 -24.26
N ASN A 36 13.96 -15.19 -25.37
CA ASN A 36 13.32 -15.07 -26.69
C ASN A 36 12.10 -16.00 -26.86
N GLU A 37 11.81 -16.83 -25.85
CA GLU A 37 10.74 -17.82 -25.87
C GLU A 37 9.57 -17.39 -24.99
N THR A 38 8.35 -17.66 -25.44
CA THR A 38 7.13 -17.41 -24.66
C THR A 38 6.98 -18.50 -23.59
N LEU A 39 7.01 -18.09 -22.32
CA LEU A 39 6.82 -18.98 -21.16
C LEU A 39 5.50 -18.67 -20.47
N LEU A 40 4.85 -19.71 -19.94
CA LEU A 40 3.67 -19.56 -19.11
C LEU A 40 4.05 -19.63 -17.62
N LEU A 41 3.94 -18.50 -16.92
CA LEU A 41 4.18 -18.44 -15.48
C LEU A 41 2.89 -18.72 -14.72
N THR A 42 2.99 -19.51 -13.65
CA THR A 42 1.84 -19.93 -12.83
C THR A 42 2.11 -19.68 -11.34
N GLU A 43 1.11 -19.88 -10.49
CA GLU A 43 1.25 -19.75 -9.03
C GLU A 43 2.28 -20.73 -8.42
N LYS A 44 2.65 -21.78 -9.15
CA LYS A 44 3.68 -22.75 -8.75
C LYS A 44 5.09 -22.27 -9.13
N THR A 45 5.20 -21.46 -10.18
CA THR A 45 6.47 -20.95 -10.69
C THR A 45 7.08 -19.98 -9.69
N THR A 46 8.35 -20.19 -9.36
CA THR A 46 9.15 -19.27 -8.55
C THR A 46 9.92 -18.32 -9.44
N VAL A 47 9.54 -17.05 -9.42
CA VAL A 47 10.18 -15.96 -10.16
C VAL A 47 11.20 -15.27 -9.26
N THR A 48 12.47 -15.35 -9.65
CA THR A 48 13.57 -14.62 -8.99
C THR A 48 13.81 -13.32 -9.73
N LEU A 49 13.64 -12.19 -9.05
CA LEU A 49 13.90 -10.84 -9.58
C LEU A 49 15.32 -10.43 -9.23
N SER A 50 16.14 -10.06 -10.20
CA SER A 50 17.54 -9.63 -9.95
C SER A 50 18.05 -8.70 -11.03
N ASN A 51 18.74 -7.63 -10.62
CA ASN A 51 19.34 -6.62 -11.50
C ASN A 51 18.35 -6.12 -12.57
N ILE A 52 17.15 -5.75 -12.12
CA ILE A 52 16.06 -5.36 -12.99
C ILE A 52 15.33 -4.14 -12.43
N GLU A 53 14.96 -3.25 -13.34
CA GLU A 53 13.94 -2.23 -13.12
C GLU A 53 12.69 -2.64 -13.88
N MET A 54 11.53 -2.56 -13.23
CA MET A 54 10.25 -2.91 -13.84
C MET A 54 9.13 -1.98 -13.40
N SER A 55 8.02 -1.99 -14.12
CA SER A 55 6.84 -1.24 -13.69
C SER A 55 6.24 -1.84 -12.42
N SER A 56 5.64 -0.99 -11.59
CA SER A 56 4.85 -1.41 -10.44
C SER A 56 3.75 -2.39 -10.83
N GLN A 57 3.10 -2.19 -11.99
CA GLN A 57 2.07 -3.08 -12.52
C GLN A 57 2.59 -4.51 -12.74
N LEU A 58 3.73 -4.66 -13.41
CA LEU A 58 4.32 -5.99 -13.64
C LEU A 58 4.68 -6.66 -12.30
N PHE A 59 5.26 -5.89 -11.38
CA PHE A 59 5.62 -6.40 -10.06
C PHE A 59 4.40 -6.93 -9.29
N PHE A 60 3.28 -6.19 -9.25
CA PHE A 60 2.06 -6.65 -8.58
C PHE A 60 1.43 -7.87 -9.27
N VAL A 61 1.43 -7.92 -10.60
CA VAL A 61 0.99 -9.12 -11.34
C VAL A 61 1.83 -10.34 -10.95
N LEU A 62 3.15 -10.19 -10.84
CA LEU A 62 4.03 -11.28 -10.40
C LEU A 62 3.73 -11.70 -8.95
N LEU A 63 3.53 -10.75 -8.04
CA LEU A 63 3.13 -11.05 -6.66
C LEU A 63 1.82 -11.85 -6.60
N GLU A 64 0.84 -11.50 -7.43
CA GLU A 64 -0.47 -12.14 -7.42
C GLU A 64 -0.51 -13.52 -8.08
N LYS A 65 0.33 -13.72 -9.11
CA LYS A 65 0.24 -14.87 -10.02
C LYS A 65 1.38 -15.87 -9.90
N THR A 66 2.46 -15.54 -9.19
CA THR A 66 3.66 -16.39 -9.06
C THR A 66 4.21 -16.36 -7.65
N LYS A 67 5.12 -17.28 -7.30
CA LYS A 67 5.95 -17.12 -6.09
C LYS A 67 7.10 -16.18 -6.43
N VAL A 68 7.30 -15.13 -5.63
CA VAL A 68 8.33 -14.12 -5.92
C VAL A 68 9.46 -14.21 -4.91
N THR A 69 10.69 -14.22 -5.41
CA THR A 69 11.91 -14.08 -4.62
C THR A 69 12.67 -12.83 -5.09
N ILE A 70 13.05 -11.97 -4.16
CA ILE A 70 13.91 -10.82 -4.44
C ILE A 70 15.36 -11.26 -4.28
N GLY A 71 16.11 -11.23 -5.37
CA GLY A 71 17.56 -11.50 -5.37
C GLY A 71 18.35 -10.20 -5.23
N GLU A 72 19.08 -9.80 -6.26
CA GLU A 72 19.93 -8.61 -6.23
C GLU A 72 19.14 -7.30 -6.45
N LYS A 73 19.73 -6.30 -7.12
CA LYS A 73 19.17 -4.95 -7.26
C LYS A 73 17.84 -4.97 -8.03
N VAL A 74 16.72 -4.84 -7.33
CA VAL A 74 15.38 -4.72 -7.91
C VAL A 74 14.84 -3.32 -7.64
N SER A 75 14.31 -2.68 -8.68
CA SER A 75 13.61 -1.39 -8.57
C SER A 75 12.25 -1.44 -9.25
N ILE A 76 11.27 -0.77 -8.66
CA ILE A 76 9.96 -0.52 -9.27
C ILE A 76 9.80 0.96 -9.61
N THR A 77 9.25 1.23 -10.79
CA THR A 77 8.95 2.58 -11.28
C THR A 77 7.51 2.68 -11.78
N GLU A 78 7.05 3.91 -11.96
CA GLU A 78 5.68 4.19 -12.39
C GLU A 78 5.42 3.69 -13.81
N TYR A 79 4.23 3.12 -14.03
CA TYR A 79 3.74 2.82 -15.37
C TYR A 79 3.12 4.09 -15.96
N ALA A 80 3.49 4.44 -17.19
CA ALA A 80 3.14 5.73 -17.82
C ALA A 80 1.64 5.93 -18.11
N GLU A 81 0.80 4.90 -17.94
CA GLU A 81 -0.64 5.02 -18.09
C GLU A 81 -1.29 5.08 -16.70
N ASN A 82 -2.08 6.13 -16.47
CA ASN A 82 -2.76 6.54 -15.23
C ASN A 82 -3.76 5.52 -14.64
N GLU A 83 -3.53 4.22 -14.78
CA GLU A 83 -4.39 3.18 -14.25
C GLU A 83 -3.95 2.76 -12.84
N TYR A 84 -4.92 2.81 -11.92
CA TYR A 84 -4.82 2.28 -10.56
C TYR A 84 -4.20 0.89 -10.56
N CYS A 85 -2.93 0.79 -10.12
CA CYS A 85 -2.14 -0.44 -10.23
C CYS A 85 -2.68 -1.61 -9.37
N ILE A 86 -3.67 -1.37 -8.51
CA ILE A 86 -4.31 -2.39 -7.70
C ILE A 86 -5.82 -2.23 -7.92
N ARG A 87 -6.38 -3.03 -8.84
CA ARG A 87 -7.83 -3.18 -8.94
C ARG A 87 -8.34 -3.76 -7.62
N GLU A 88 -9.45 -3.20 -7.18
CA GLU A 88 -10.19 -3.43 -5.92
C GLU A 88 -10.65 -4.89 -5.65
N HIS A 89 -10.17 -5.87 -6.43
CA HIS A 89 -10.60 -7.26 -6.36
C HIS A 89 -9.55 -8.09 -5.63
N GLY A 90 -9.81 -8.33 -4.35
CA GLY A 90 -9.18 -9.30 -3.45
C GLY A 90 -7.77 -9.79 -3.82
N ILE A 91 -6.76 -9.31 -3.10
CA ILE A 91 -5.39 -9.81 -3.22
C ILE A 91 -5.33 -11.30 -2.87
N SER A 92 -4.59 -12.05 -3.67
CA SER A 92 -4.40 -13.47 -3.43
C SER A 92 -3.59 -13.71 -2.15
N ARG A 93 -3.89 -14.80 -1.45
CA ARG A 93 -3.04 -15.28 -0.33
C ARG A 93 -1.58 -15.47 -0.75
N LEU A 94 -1.36 -15.74 -2.04
CA LEU A 94 -0.03 -15.84 -2.64
C LEU A 94 0.72 -14.50 -2.57
N ALA A 95 0.08 -13.39 -2.97
CA ALA A 95 0.69 -12.07 -2.90
C ALA A 95 1.03 -11.65 -1.47
N LEU A 96 0.13 -11.91 -0.50
CA LEU A 96 0.42 -11.66 0.91
C LEU A 96 1.61 -12.48 1.40
N GLY A 97 1.65 -13.78 1.09
CA GLY A 97 2.77 -14.64 1.45
C GLY A 97 4.08 -14.26 0.75
N ASN A 98 4.02 -13.72 -0.47
CA ASN A 98 5.19 -13.17 -1.14
C ASN A 98 5.71 -11.95 -0.38
N ILE A 99 4.85 -10.97 -0.06
CA ILE A 99 5.23 -9.75 0.68
C ILE A 99 5.86 -10.07 2.04
N GLU A 100 5.29 -11.03 2.77
CA GLU A 100 5.80 -11.46 4.07
C GLU A 100 7.28 -11.89 3.99
N ARG A 101 7.65 -12.62 2.92
CA ARG A 101 9.00 -13.14 2.70
C ARG A 101 10.01 -12.12 2.19
N ILE A 102 9.55 -10.99 1.65
CA ILE A 102 10.43 -9.94 1.14
C ILE A 102 11.15 -9.26 2.31
N LEU A 103 12.44 -9.01 2.16
CA LEU A 103 13.23 -8.31 3.17
C LEU A 103 12.87 -6.82 3.23
N PRO A 104 12.91 -6.18 4.41
CA PRO A 104 12.75 -4.73 4.50
C PRO A 104 13.77 -3.98 3.63
N ASN A 105 13.38 -2.84 3.05
CA ASN A 105 14.23 -1.98 2.24
C ASN A 105 14.96 -2.66 1.05
N SER A 106 14.46 -3.79 0.55
CA SER A 106 15.11 -4.56 -0.52
C SER A 106 14.71 -4.13 -1.93
N ILE A 107 13.60 -3.41 -2.09
CA ILE A 107 13.07 -3.00 -3.40
C ILE A 107 13.23 -1.49 -3.56
N GLY A 108 14.05 -1.03 -4.51
CA GLY A 108 14.10 0.38 -4.87
C GLY A 108 12.73 0.86 -5.37
N CYS A 109 12.27 2.03 -4.93
CA CYS A 109 10.96 2.53 -5.31
C CYS A 109 11.05 4.02 -5.67
N SER A 110 10.54 4.36 -6.86
CA SER A 110 10.36 5.73 -7.31
C SER A 110 9.00 5.87 -7.96
N LEU A 111 8.01 6.25 -7.16
CA LEU A 111 6.62 6.42 -7.59
C LEU A 111 6.18 7.84 -7.25
N LYS A 112 5.51 8.52 -8.19
CA LYS A 112 4.85 9.79 -7.88
C LYS A 112 3.65 9.58 -6.98
N TRP A 113 2.90 8.49 -7.21
CA TRP A 113 1.66 8.20 -6.50
C TRP A 113 1.78 6.86 -5.76
N VAL A 114 1.53 6.88 -4.46
CA VAL A 114 1.39 5.69 -3.62
C VAL A 114 -0.06 5.62 -3.18
N ARG A 115 -0.83 4.65 -3.67
CA ARG A 115 -2.24 4.48 -3.31
C ARG A 115 -2.50 3.01 -2.97
N LEU A 116 -2.72 2.71 -1.70
CA LEU A 116 -2.97 1.35 -1.21
C LEU A 116 -4.24 1.34 -0.36
N TYR A 117 -5.24 0.55 -0.76
CA TYR A 117 -6.54 0.47 -0.09
C TYR A 117 -6.83 -0.92 0.45
N ASN A 118 -7.45 -0.97 1.64
CA ASN A 118 -8.21 -2.06 2.27
C ASN A 118 -7.61 -3.46 2.24
N THR A 119 -6.28 -3.58 2.35
CA THR A 119 -5.64 -4.88 2.10
C THR A 119 -4.28 -5.04 2.78
N GLY A 120 -3.86 -6.29 2.98
CA GLY A 120 -2.51 -6.63 3.44
C GLY A 120 -1.38 -6.23 2.47
N LEU A 121 -1.68 -5.73 1.26
CA LEU A 121 -0.67 -5.11 0.39
C LEU A 121 -0.02 -3.90 1.04
N ILE A 122 -0.68 -3.20 1.97
CA ILE A 122 -0.09 -2.07 2.69
C ILE A 122 1.24 -2.47 3.37
N ASN A 123 1.38 -3.73 3.80
CA ASN A 123 2.61 -4.28 4.35
C ASN A 123 3.78 -4.40 3.34
N ILE A 124 3.60 -4.00 2.07
CA ILE A 124 4.70 -3.81 1.12
C ILE A 124 5.55 -2.59 1.47
N LEU A 125 4.98 -1.56 2.11
CA LEU A 125 5.68 -0.31 2.42
C LEU A 125 7.04 -0.50 3.12
N PRO A 126 7.18 -1.31 4.20
CA PRO A 126 8.48 -1.53 4.84
C PRO A 126 9.49 -2.26 3.94
N LYS A 127 9.04 -2.86 2.82
CA LYS A 127 9.87 -3.57 1.85
C LYS A 127 10.45 -2.64 0.78
N LEU A 128 9.81 -1.47 0.61
CA LEU A 128 10.22 -0.46 -0.36
C LEU A 128 11.30 0.44 0.24
N ARG A 129 12.33 0.70 -0.57
CA ARG A 129 13.36 1.71 -0.34
C ARG A 129 13.06 2.92 -1.21
N ILE A 130 12.26 3.82 -0.66
CA ILE A 130 11.97 5.13 -1.24
C ILE A 130 13.09 6.08 -0.81
N ASN A 131 13.68 6.81 -1.76
CA ASN A 131 14.69 7.82 -1.45
C ASN A 131 13.98 9.07 -0.89
N GLU A 132 14.59 9.74 0.09
CA GLU A 132 14.06 10.98 0.68
C GLU A 132 13.83 12.07 -0.39
N ASP A 133 14.67 12.11 -1.44
CA ASP A 133 14.56 13.03 -2.58
C ASP A 133 13.46 12.65 -3.60
N CYS A 134 12.82 11.49 -3.42
CA CYS A 134 11.73 11.06 -4.31
C CYS A 134 10.51 11.95 -4.10
N LYS A 135 10.07 12.64 -5.16
CA LYS A 135 8.86 13.48 -5.12
C LYS A 135 7.61 12.61 -5.22
N VAL A 136 6.82 12.61 -4.15
CA VAL A 136 5.57 11.87 -4.06
C VAL A 136 4.42 12.88 -4.03
N GLU A 137 3.66 12.98 -5.11
CA GLU A 137 2.53 13.92 -5.20
C GLU A 137 1.37 13.50 -4.29
N TRP A 138 1.12 12.18 -4.19
CA TRP A 138 0.03 11.62 -3.41
C TRP A 138 0.46 10.36 -2.68
N PHE A 139 0.34 10.36 -1.36
CA PHE A 139 0.50 9.20 -0.49
C PHE A 139 -0.82 8.89 0.20
N VAL A 140 -1.55 7.90 -0.29
CA VAL A 140 -2.91 7.56 0.14
C VAL A 140 -2.97 6.13 0.66
N LEU A 141 -3.37 5.97 1.92
CA LEU A 141 -3.57 4.66 2.55
C LEU A 141 -4.92 4.60 3.24
N SER A 142 -5.65 3.49 3.05
CA SER A 142 -6.89 3.21 3.78
C SER A 142 -6.88 1.78 4.28
N ALA A 143 -7.15 1.56 5.56
CA ALA A 143 -7.15 0.22 6.15
C ALA A 143 -8.35 0.02 7.10
N THR A 144 -9.21 -0.95 6.79
CA THR A 144 -10.35 -1.31 7.65
C THR A 144 -10.03 -2.35 8.72
N GLU A 145 -8.88 -3.03 8.63
CA GLU A 145 -8.43 -4.06 9.57
C GLU A 145 -7.02 -3.73 10.07
N LYS A 146 -6.73 -4.02 11.34
CA LYS A 146 -5.44 -3.70 11.97
C LYS A 146 -4.30 -4.55 11.39
N GLU A 147 -4.62 -5.76 10.96
CA GLU A 147 -3.71 -6.73 10.36
C GLU A 147 -3.10 -6.21 9.05
N HIS A 148 -3.85 -5.37 8.32
CA HIS A 148 -3.38 -4.74 7.08
C HIS A 148 -2.17 -3.81 7.29
N ILE A 149 -1.98 -3.30 8.51
CA ILE A 149 -0.90 -2.36 8.86
C ILE A 149 0.09 -2.93 9.87
N ALA A 150 -0.08 -4.17 10.32
CA ALA A 150 0.72 -4.76 11.38
C ALA A 150 2.22 -4.81 11.04
N GLY A 151 2.57 -5.03 9.77
CA GLY A 151 3.95 -5.02 9.29
C GLY A 151 4.62 -3.64 9.37
N ILE A 152 3.83 -2.56 9.32
CA ILE A 152 4.33 -1.18 9.50
C ILE A 152 4.46 -0.84 10.98
N LEU A 153 3.44 -1.17 11.78
CA LEU A 153 3.45 -0.89 13.22
C LEU A 153 4.58 -1.60 13.97
N SER A 154 5.00 -2.77 13.47
CA SER A 154 6.13 -3.55 13.99
C SER A 154 7.51 -3.04 13.58
N GLN A 155 7.61 -2.01 12.74
CA GLN A 155 8.91 -1.42 12.42
C GLN A 155 9.46 -0.61 13.60
N ASP A 156 10.71 -0.88 13.97
CA ASP A 156 11.42 -0.11 14.99
C ASP A 156 11.79 1.29 14.50
N GLN A 157 12.09 1.42 13.20
CA GLN A 157 12.48 2.68 12.58
C GLN A 157 11.37 3.22 11.69
N PRO A 158 11.18 4.55 11.63
CA PRO A 158 10.24 5.17 10.70
C PRO A 158 10.57 4.84 9.23
N ILE A 159 9.54 4.50 8.47
CA ILE A 159 9.61 4.22 7.03
C ILE A 159 9.74 5.54 6.27
N CYS A 160 10.76 5.68 5.43
CA CYS A 160 10.87 6.83 4.54
C CYS A 160 9.79 6.77 3.46
N VAL A 161 9.05 7.87 3.30
CA VAL A 161 8.00 8.01 2.27
C VAL A 161 8.36 9.04 1.19
N GLY A 162 9.60 9.55 1.18
CA GLY A 162 10.07 10.56 0.24
C GLY A 162 9.66 11.98 0.65
N SER A 163 9.53 12.85 -0.35
CA SER A 163 9.03 14.23 -0.25
C SER A 163 7.56 14.26 -0.68
N VAL A 164 6.66 14.13 0.29
CA VAL A 164 5.21 13.99 0.08
C VAL A 164 4.51 15.35 0.02
N GLU A 165 3.86 15.65 -1.10
CA GLU A 165 3.04 16.86 -1.26
C GLU A 165 1.67 16.71 -0.58
N ASN A 166 0.97 15.60 -0.80
CA ASN A 166 -0.34 15.32 -0.21
C ASN A 166 -0.36 13.94 0.45
N MET A 167 -0.74 13.88 1.73
CA MET A 167 -0.88 12.64 2.50
C MET A 167 -2.34 12.47 2.93
N ASN A 168 -2.96 11.34 2.58
CA ASN A 168 -4.31 10.97 3.03
C ASN A 168 -4.29 9.60 3.71
N LEU A 169 -4.55 9.56 5.01
CA LEU A 169 -4.62 8.32 5.78
C LEU A 169 -6.04 8.12 6.32
N GLU A 170 -6.59 6.94 6.09
CA GLU A 170 -7.96 6.61 6.46
C GLU A 170 -8.04 5.35 7.33
N ASN A 171 -8.95 5.39 8.30
CA ASN A 171 -9.26 4.30 9.23
C ASN A 171 -8.01 3.83 9.99
N HIS A 172 -7.72 2.53 10.10
CA HIS A 172 -6.53 2.06 10.81
C HIS A 172 -5.22 2.68 10.28
N ALA A 173 -5.16 3.10 9.01
CA ALA A 173 -3.96 3.73 8.46
C ALA A 173 -3.58 5.05 9.17
N VAL A 174 -4.49 5.74 9.85
CA VAL A 174 -4.10 6.93 10.64
C VAL A 174 -3.11 6.57 11.75
N SER A 175 -3.19 5.34 12.28
CA SER A 175 -2.32 4.88 13.37
C SER A 175 -0.87 4.61 12.96
N ILE A 176 -0.57 4.54 11.66
CA ILE A 176 0.81 4.38 11.20
C ILE A 176 1.51 5.73 10.99
N LEU A 177 0.83 6.87 11.11
CA LEU A 177 1.42 8.18 10.88
C LEU A 177 2.74 8.40 11.64
N PRO A 178 2.88 8.02 12.93
CA PRO A 178 4.15 8.15 13.65
C PRO A 178 5.27 7.22 13.14
N LYS A 179 4.93 6.21 12.34
CA LYS A 179 5.86 5.28 11.69
C LYS A 179 6.29 5.73 10.30
N LEU A 180 5.82 6.87 9.82
CA LEU A 180 6.20 7.44 8.53
C LEU A 180 7.16 8.62 8.72
N ARG A 181 8.17 8.71 7.85
CA ARG A 181 9.12 9.82 7.81
C ARG A 181 9.08 10.49 6.44
N ASN A 182 8.60 11.72 6.42
CA ASN A 182 8.73 12.63 5.28
C ASN A 182 10.15 13.21 5.23
N HIS A 183 10.59 13.68 4.05
CA HIS A 183 11.84 14.43 3.92
C HIS A 183 11.83 15.65 4.84
N LYS A 184 12.87 15.81 5.68
CA LYS A 184 12.94 16.85 6.72
C LYS A 184 12.82 18.29 6.20
N ASP A 185 13.29 18.54 4.98
CA ASP A 185 13.24 19.86 4.35
C ASP A 185 12.02 20.04 3.44
N HIS A 186 11.12 19.06 3.36
CA HIS A 186 9.90 19.14 2.58
C HIS A 186 8.69 19.39 3.50
N GLU A 187 7.88 20.39 3.15
CA GLU A 187 6.61 20.67 3.81
C GLU A 187 5.49 19.91 3.11
N ILE A 188 4.66 19.20 3.88
CA ILE A 188 3.45 18.55 3.36
C ILE A 188 2.40 19.64 3.07
N GLY A 189 1.98 19.77 1.82
CA GLY A 189 0.95 20.72 1.40
C GLY A 189 -0.42 20.43 2.04
N LEU A 190 -0.82 19.16 2.07
CA LEU A 190 -2.05 18.68 2.71
C LEU A 190 -1.85 17.37 3.48
N LEU A 191 -2.14 17.38 4.78
CA LEU A 191 -2.29 16.19 5.62
C LEU A 191 -3.78 15.96 5.93
N ARG A 192 -4.38 14.92 5.36
CA ARG A 192 -5.75 14.49 5.68
C ARG A 192 -5.72 13.19 6.49
N LEU A 193 -6.34 13.21 7.67
CA LEU A 193 -6.58 12.03 8.49
C LEU A 193 -8.09 11.85 8.69
N ALA A 194 -8.63 10.67 8.37
CA ALA A 194 -10.03 10.36 8.59
C ALA A 194 -10.19 9.03 9.32
N ALA A 195 -11.01 8.99 10.37
CA ALA A 195 -11.35 7.76 11.06
C ALA A 195 -12.82 7.75 11.45
N ASP A 196 -13.61 6.82 10.89
CA ASP A 196 -15.05 6.75 11.13
C ASP A 196 -15.41 6.06 12.47
N ARG A 197 -14.49 5.26 13.02
CA ARG A 197 -14.62 4.54 14.28
C ARG A 197 -13.50 4.89 15.27
N LYS A 198 -13.84 4.82 16.55
CA LYS A 198 -12.91 5.07 17.67
C LYS A 198 -11.75 4.07 17.71
N GLU A 199 -12.02 2.80 17.41
CA GLU A 199 -11.04 1.71 17.44
C GLU A 199 -9.81 1.94 16.55
N TYR A 200 -9.97 2.74 15.48
CA TYR A 200 -8.88 3.07 14.56
C TYR A 200 -7.82 4.01 15.17
N VAL A 201 -8.20 4.78 16.20
CA VAL A 201 -7.32 5.76 16.84
C VAL A 201 -6.86 5.32 18.24
N ASP A 202 -7.54 4.35 18.86
CA ASP A 202 -7.29 3.92 20.24
C ASP A 202 -5.82 3.57 20.52
N GLY A 203 -5.15 2.91 19.56
CA GLY A 203 -3.75 2.51 19.71
C GLY A 203 -2.76 3.67 19.83
N ILE A 204 -3.04 4.81 19.18
CA ILE A 204 -2.21 6.03 19.28
C ILE A 204 -2.62 6.85 20.51
N LEU A 205 -3.92 6.92 20.81
CA LEU A 205 -4.39 7.66 21.98
C LEU A 205 -3.89 7.08 23.30
N ALA A 206 -3.67 5.76 23.35
CA ALA A 206 -3.09 5.05 24.49
C ALA A 206 -1.59 5.31 24.70
N GLN A 207 -0.85 5.82 23.70
CA GLN A 207 0.58 6.11 23.84
C GLN A 207 0.77 7.43 24.59
N GLU A 208 1.74 7.52 25.48
CA GLU A 208 2.02 8.77 26.23
C GLU A 208 2.75 9.80 25.36
N GLU A 209 3.59 9.33 24.44
CA GLU A 209 4.45 10.16 23.61
C GLU A 209 3.65 10.92 22.54
N MET A 210 3.98 12.20 22.39
CA MET A 210 3.59 12.98 21.23
C MET A 210 4.52 12.64 20.05
N PHE A 211 4.04 12.82 18.83
CA PHE A 211 4.84 12.59 17.63
C PHE A 211 4.89 13.81 16.73
N CYS A 212 5.94 13.88 15.91
CA CYS A 212 6.14 14.92 14.91
C CYS A 212 5.84 14.37 13.53
N VAL A 213 5.06 15.10 12.73
CA VAL A 213 4.76 14.76 11.33
C VAL A 213 5.65 15.56 10.35
N GLY A 214 6.49 16.46 10.88
CA GLY A 214 7.22 17.46 10.11
C GLY A 214 6.38 18.71 9.85
N ARG A 215 6.84 19.53 8.90
CA ARG A 215 6.12 20.75 8.50
C ARG A 215 4.90 20.40 7.66
N VAL A 216 3.76 20.99 8.01
CA VAL A 216 2.47 20.78 7.34
C VAL A 216 1.82 22.13 7.12
N LYS A 217 1.45 22.41 5.88
CA LYS A 217 0.78 23.66 5.50
C LYS A 217 -0.71 23.64 5.80
N ASN A 218 -1.39 22.55 5.47
CA ASN A 218 -2.82 22.37 5.75
C ASN A 218 -3.04 21.00 6.37
N ALA A 219 -3.82 20.93 7.45
CA ALA A 219 -4.24 19.66 8.02
C ALA A 219 -5.76 19.58 8.16
N LEU A 220 -6.32 18.44 7.75
CA LEU A 220 -7.74 18.12 7.85
C LEU A 220 -7.92 16.84 8.66
N PHE A 221 -8.66 16.92 9.76
CA PHE A 221 -8.98 15.79 10.60
C PHE A 221 -10.50 15.55 10.58
N GLU A 222 -10.92 14.34 10.22
CA GLU A 222 -12.32 13.95 10.10
C GLU A 222 -12.68 12.80 11.06
N GLY A 223 -13.88 12.88 11.65
CA GLY A 223 -14.38 11.87 12.58
C GLY A 223 -13.52 11.76 13.85
N TYR A 224 -13.16 10.53 14.23
CA TYR A 224 -12.34 10.26 15.41
C TYR A 224 -10.87 10.67 15.22
N ALA A 225 -10.41 10.94 13.99
CA ALA A 225 -9.06 11.41 13.72
C ALA A 225 -8.79 12.81 14.30
N VAL A 226 -9.84 13.58 14.64
CA VAL A 226 -9.70 14.88 15.35
C VAL A 226 -8.94 14.73 16.67
N SER A 227 -8.96 13.54 17.28
CA SER A 227 -8.19 13.24 18.50
C SER A 227 -6.66 13.34 18.32
N PHE A 228 -6.15 13.26 17.08
CA PHE A 228 -4.72 13.38 16.78
C PHE A 228 -4.16 14.78 17.03
N VAL A 229 -5.02 15.81 17.04
CA VAL A 229 -4.62 17.19 17.39
C VAL A 229 -3.99 17.23 18.80
N LEU A 230 -4.38 16.33 19.70
CA LEU A 230 -3.83 16.26 21.06
C LEU A 230 -2.51 15.48 21.17
N LYS A 231 -2.05 14.86 20.07
CA LYS A 231 -0.86 13.99 20.03
C LYS A 231 0.25 14.50 19.12
N MET A 232 -0.01 15.55 18.33
CA MET A 232 0.97 16.12 17.42
C MET A 232 1.74 17.28 18.09
N ASN A 233 3.06 17.30 17.92
CA ASN A 233 3.89 18.43 18.34
C ASN A 233 3.63 19.65 17.44
N HIS A 234 3.32 20.80 18.04
CA HIS A 234 2.92 22.02 17.34
C HIS A 234 4.07 22.94 16.94
N GLU A 235 5.32 22.58 17.25
CA GLU A 235 6.44 23.54 17.20
C GLU A 235 6.76 24.08 15.80
N ASP A 236 6.40 23.37 14.72
CA ASP A 236 6.77 23.73 13.34
C ASP A 236 5.59 23.70 12.33
N SER A 237 4.33 23.71 12.79
CA SER A 237 3.17 23.56 11.89
C SER A 237 2.13 24.66 12.09
N GLU A 238 1.87 25.47 11.06
CA GLU A 238 0.68 26.35 10.99
C GLU A 238 -0.57 25.49 10.69
N VAL A 239 -0.98 24.65 11.65
CA VAL A 239 -2.16 23.80 11.47
C VAL A 239 -3.44 24.63 11.60
N GLU A 240 -3.95 25.13 10.48
CA GLU A 240 -5.29 25.70 10.40
C GLU A 240 -6.32 24.57 10.55
N THR A 241 -6.70 24.27 11.80
CA THR A 241 -7.68 23.21 12.10
C THR A 241 -9.09 23.65 11.69
N LYS A 242 -9.52 23.32 10.46
CA LYS A 242 -10.94 23.46 10.09
C LYS A 242 -11.74 22.30 10.70
N LYS A 243 -12.26 22.53 11.91
CA LYS A 243 -13.10 21.57 12.65
C LYS A 243 -14.46 21.39 11.98
N ASN A 244 -14.57 20.51 10.99
CA ASN A 244 -15.87 20.00 10.56
C ASN A 244 -16.35 18.96 11.57
N THR A 245 -17.05 19.45 12.60
CA THR A 245 -17.66 18.60 13.62
C THR A 245 -18.94 17.99 13.04
N LEU A 246 -18.84 16.81 12.44
CA LEU A 246 -20.02 15.95 12.28
C LEU A 246 -20.28 15.29 13.64
N LEU A 247 -21.25 15.84 14.35
CA LEU A 247 -21.79 15.28 15.59
C LEU A 247 -22.09 13.79 15.38
N GLN A 248 -21.59 12.96 16.30
CA GLN A 248 -21.96 11.55 16.40
C GLN A 248 -23.49 11.44 16.51
N SER A 249 -24.17 11.02 15.46
CA SER A 249 -25.52 10.51 15.58
C SER A 249 -25.43 9.08 16.09
N SER A 250 -25.85 8.90 17.33
CA SER A 250 -26.00 7.62 18.00
C SER A 250 -26.71 6.60 17.12
N HIS A 251 -26.07 5.46 16.82
CA HIS A 251 -26.82 4.24 16.50
C HIS A 251 -27.58 3.81 17.77
N LYS A 252 -28.81 4.31 17.92
CA LYS A 252 -29.82 3.61 18.72
C LYS A 252 -30.14 2.31 18.01
N ASN A 253 -29.70 1.22 18.63
CA ASN A 253 -30.24 -0.12 18.46
C ASN A 253 -31.77 -0.07 18.45
N ASN A 254 -32.39 -0.25 17.29
CA ASN A 254 -33.73 -0.86 17.22
C ASN A 254 -33.52 -2.37 17.07
N ARG A 255 -33.26 -3.03 18.20
CA ARG A 255 -33.56 -4.46 18.33
C ARG A 255 -35.08 -4.57 18.37
N SER A 256 -35.59 -5.29 17.38
CA SER A 256 -36.88 -5.94 17.37
C SER A 256 -37.21 -6.57 18.73
N VAL A 257 -38.33 -6.16 19.31
CA VAL A 257 -39.08 -6.99 20.26
C VAL A 257 -40.34 -7.41 19.52
N LEU A 258 -40.28 -8.60 18.94
CA LEU A 258 -41.43 -9.45 18.69
C LEU A 258 -41.33 -10.61 19.70
N GLY A 259 -42.38 -10.82 20.50
CA GLY A 259 -42.53 -12.01 21.33
C GLY A 259 -43.08 -11.72 22.72
N GLY A 260 -44.39 -11.94 22.88
CA GLY A 260 -45.14 -11.85 24.14
C GLY A 260 -46.63 -11.66 23.87
#